data_AF-X0XPK1-F1
#
_entry.id   AF-X0XPK1-F1
#
_cell.length_a   1.000
_cell.length_b   1.000
_cell.length_c   1.000
_cell.angle_alpha   90.00
_cell.angle_beta   90.00
_cell.angle_gamma   90.00
#
_symmetry.space_group_name_H-M   'P 1'
#
loop_
_entity.id
_entity.type
_entity.pdbx_description
1 polymer ?
#
loop_
_entity_poly.entity_id
_entity_poly.type
_entity_poly.pdbx_seq_one_letter_code
_entity_poly.pdbx_strand_id
1 'polypeptide(L)'
;MACENTEIMTILGPITADQLGPTYMHEHLIVDCSFSGNNPLKKVDDIEALTWEMKDVLRAGGQTVVDCTCVGLAPQPTALKKIAQETGINIITSTGFYRKIVYPDYVSTLSAEQLAERLIKDCRDGFDDTDIRPGMLGEFASHDDGPPDENVEKVFRAAALAHCATGLPIATHCWVGVGSDWQIDILKREGADLSKVIIGHAAASRPDIAILRSILDCGANIGV
;
A
#
# COMPACT_ATOMS: atom_id res chain seq x y z
N MET A 1 -13.39 -24.35 12.60
CA MET A 1 -13.74 -23.13 11.85
C MET A 1 -13.13 -23.32 10.47
N ALA A 2 -13.96 -23.42 9.43
CA ALA A 2 -13.45 -23.39 8.08
C ALA A 2 -12.86 -21.99 7.87
N CYS A 3 -11.60 -21.89 7.39
CA CYS A 3 -11.15 -20.62 6.82
C CYS A 3 -12.16 -20.27 5.73
N GLU A 4 -12.87 -19.15 5.88
CA GLU A 4 -13.55 -18.54 4.74
C GLU A 4 -12.51 -18.40 3.63
N ASN A 5 -12.83 -18.85 2.41
CA ASN A 5 -11.98 -18.69 1.24
C ASN A 5 -11.75 -17.19 1.00
N THR A 6 -10.79 -16.62 1.70
CA THR A 6 -10.39 -15.23 1.55
C THR A 6 -9.55 -15.19 0.28
N GLU A 7 -10.17 -14.75 -0.80
CA GLU A 7 -9.48 -14.50 -2.05
C GLU A 7 -8.58 -13.26 -1.89
N ILE A 8 -7.34 -13.37 -2.38
CA ILE A 8 -6.36 -12.29 -2.39
C ILE A 8 -6.23 -11.84 -3.83
N MET A 9 -6.56 -10.58 -4.10
CA MET A 9 -6.49 -10.04 -5.45
C MET A 9 -5.04 -9.78 -5.85
N THR A 10 -4.54 -10.54 -6.83
CA THR A 10 -3.29 -10.23 -7.53
C THR A 10 -3.58 -9.54 -8.85
N ILE A 11 -2.55 -9.03 -9.50
CA ILE A 11 -2.64 -8.38 -10.80
C ILE A 11 -3.12 -9.29 -11.94
N LEU A 12 -2.97 -10.61 -11.77
CA LEU A 12 -3.45 -11.62 -12.71
C LEU A 12 -4.79 -12.25 -12.30
N GLY A 13 -5.38 -11.79 -11.19
CA GLY A 13 -6.64 -12.28 -10.65
C GLY A 13 -6.52 -12.79 -9.21
N PRO A 14 -7.64 -13.26 -8.63
CA PRO A 14 -7.66 -13.75 -7.26
C PRO A 14 -6.87 -15.05 -7.11
N ILE A 15 -6.16 -15.16 -5.99
CA ILE A 15 -5.53 -16.40 -5.51
C ILE A 15 -6.02 -16.72 -4.09
N THR A 16 -5.77 -17.94 -3.65
CA THR A 16 -6.00 -18.36 -2.26
C THR A 16 -4.79 -18.10 -1.38
N ALA A 17 -4.97 -18.04 -0.06
CA ALA A 17 -3.89 -17.74 0.87
C ALA A 17 -2.72 -18.75 0.82
N ASP A 18 -2.97 -20.02 0.52
CA ASP A 18 -1.94 -21.05 0.37
C ASP A 18 -1.09 -20.87 -0.90
N GLN A 19 -1.52 -20.03 -1.85
CA GLN A 19 -0.78 -19.68 -3.07
C GLN A 19 0.12 -18.45 -2.91
N LEU A 20 0.11 -17.76 -1.75
CA LEU A 20 0.98 -16.61 -1.49
C LEU A 20 2.46 -16.99 -1.43
N GLY A 21 2.77 -18.08 -0.71
CA GLY A 21 4.15 -18.44 -0.37
C GLY A 21 4.90 -17.35 0.40
N PRO A 22 6.25 -17.36 0.37
CA PRO A 22 7.06 -16.28 0.92
C PRO A 22 6.80 -14.96 0.16
N THR A 23 6.43 -13.92 0.91
CA THR A 23 5.94 -12.65 0.36
C THR A 23 6.81 -11.47 0.80
N TYR A 24 7.20 -10.64 -0.16
CA TYR A 24 7.75 -9.31 0.09
C TYR A 24 6.58 -8.33 0.24
N MET A 25 6.32 -7.87 1.46
CA MET A 25 5.07 -7.18 1.83
C MET A 25 5.06 -5.67 1.52
N HIS A 26 6.20 -5.08 1.15
CA HIS A 26 6.30 -3.66 0.82
C HIS A 26 7.45 -3.43 -0.15
N GLU A 27 7.13 -3.36 -1.43
CA GLU A 27 8.10 -3.05 -2.49
C GLU A 27 7.53 -1.99 -3.43
N HIS A 28 8.40 -1.46 -4.29
CA HIS A 28 8.02 -0.59 -5.40
C HIS A 28 8.74 -1.07 -6.65
N LEU A 29 8.02 -1.74 -7.56
CA LEU A 29 8.61 -2.24 -8.79
C LEU A 29 8.74 -1.09 -9.79
N ILE A 30 7.66 -0.34 -10.00
CA ILE A 30 7.68 0.83 -10.89
C ILE A 30 7.16 2.03 -10.12
N VAL A 31 8.00 3.05 -9.97
CA VAL A 31 7.71 4.19 -9.10
C VAL A 31 8.41 5.46 -9.58
N ASP A 32 7.76 6.61 -9.39
CA ASP A 32 8.34 7.92 -9.60
C ASP A 32 8.40 8.73 -8.29
N CYS A 33 9.59 8.74 -7.68
CA CYS A 33 9.90 9.57 -6.51
C CYS A 33 10.71 10.83 -6.89
N SER A 34 10.71 11.25 -8.16
CA SER A 34 11.53 12.37 -8.64
C SER A 34 11.15 13.71 -8.01
N PHE A 35 9.91 13.87 -7.56
CA PHE A 35 9.45 15.02 -6.79
C PHE A 35 10.31 15.25 -5.53
N SER A 36 10.88 14.18 -4.96
CA SER A 36 11.70 14.22 -3.75
C SER A 36 13.08 14.81 -4.04
N GLY A 37 13.18 16.14 -3.94
CA GLY A 37 14.41 16.88 -4.24
C GLY A 37 14.64 17.14 -5.72
N ASN A 38 13.60 17.02 -6.55
CA ASN A 38 13.65 17.24 -8.01
C ASN A 38 14.77 16.44 -8.69
N ASN A 39 14.86 15.14 -8.36
CA ASN A 39 15.94 14.27 -8.80
C ASN A 39 15.40 13.15 -9.70
N PRO A 40 15.67 13.16 -11.02
CA PRO A 40 15.18 12.14 -11.94
C PRO A 40 15.76 10.74 -11.66
N LEU A 41 16.85 10.63 -10.89
CA LEU A 41 17.43 9.34 -10.50
C LEU A 41 16.61 8.60 -9.43
N LYS A 42 15.56 9.23 -8.88
CA LYS A 42 14.62 8.59 -7.94
C LYS A 42 13.41 7.97 -8.66
N LYS A 43 13.56 7.63 -9.93
CA LYS A 43 12.55 6.94 -10.73
C LYS A 43 13.04 5.53 -11.05
N VAL A 44 12.16 4.56 -10.92
CA VAL A 44 12.37 3.17 -11.33
C VAL A 44 11.32 2.85 -12.38
N ASP A 45 11.75 2.65 -13.63
CA ASP A 45 10.86 2.39 -14.78
C ASP A 45 11.44 1.40 -15.81
N ASP A 46 12.52 0.70 -15.47
CA ASP A 46 13.13 -0.32 -16.33
C ASP A 46 12.44 -1.69 -16.16
N ILE A 47 11.43 -1.93 -17.00
CA ILE A 47 10.65 -3.16 -16.99
C ILE A 47 11.52 -4.39 -17.23
N GLU A 48 12.57 -4.30 -18.07
CA GLU A 48 13.42 -5.46 -18.36
C GLU A 48 14.25 -5.84 -17.14
N ALA A 49 14.88 -4.86 -16.50
CA ALA A 49 15.63 -5.08 -15.25
C ALA A 49 14.73 -5.66 -14.16
N LEU A 50 13.52 -5.12 -13.96
CA LEU A 50 12.58 -5.61 -12.96
C LEU A 50 12.09 -7.03 -13.27
N THR A 51 11.86 -7.38 -14.54
CA THR A 51 11.55 -8.76 -14.94
C THR A 51 12.69 -9.72 -14.56
N TRP A 52 13.95 -9.29 -14.68
CA TRP A 52 15.09 -10.10 -14.23
C TRP A 52 15.15 -10.21 -12.70
N GLU A 53 14.97 -9.12 -11.96
CA GLU A 53 14.97 -9.12 -10.50
C GLU A 53 13.83 -10.00 -9.93
N MET A 54 12.64 -9.96 -10.51
CA MET A 54 11.52 -10.83 -10.09
C MET A 54 11.81 -12.32 -10.37
N LYS A 55 12.56 -12.65 -11.43
CA LYS A 55 13.06 -14.02 -11.63
C LYS A 55 14.08 -14.41 -10.56
N ASP A 56 14.91 -13.47 -10.08
CA ASP A 56 15.84 -13.72 -8.98
C ASP A 56 15.10 -13.92 -7.65
N VAL A 57 14.04 -13.15 -7.39
CA VAL A 57 13.14 -13.38 -6.24
C VAL A 57 12.57 -14.80 -6.26
N LEU A 58 12.04 -15.25 -7.41
CA LEU A 58 11.54 -16.62 -7.58
C LEU A 58 12.63 -17.67 -7.35
N ARG A 59 13.84 -17.45 -7.89
CA ARG A 59 14.99 -18.36 -7.69
C ARG A 59 15.43 -18.45 -6.23
N ALA A 60 15.27 -17.36 -5.47
CA ALA A 60 15.55 -17.32 -4.05
C ALA A 60 14.43 -17.94 -3.19
N GLY A 61 13.29 -18.32 -3.79
CA GLY A 61 12.14 -18.94 -3.14
C GLY A 61 11.03 -17.97 -2.76
N GLY A 62 11.15 -16.68 -3.09
CA GLY A 62 10.04 -15.73 -3.04
C GLY A 62 8.94 -16.13 -4.02
N GLN A 63 7.70 -15.79 -3.73
CA GLN A 63 6.55 -16.14 -4.59
C GLN A 63 5.63 -14.95 -4.86
N THR A 64 5.51 -14.03 -3.89
CA THR A 64 4.64 -12.87 -4.01
C THR A 64 5.37 -11.59 -3.65
N VAL A 65 5.04 -10.52 -4.36
CA VAL A 65 5.45 -9.16 -4.01
C VAL A 65 4.23 -8.26 -3.93
N VAL A 66 4.17 -7.41 -2.91
CA VAL A 66 3.18 -6.34 -2.77
C VAL A 66 3.82 -5.05 -3.25
N ASP A 67 3.32 -4.51 -4.36
CA ASP A 67 3.69 -3.19 -4.86
C ASP A 67 2.82 -2.13 -4.17
N CYS A 68 3.46 -1.32 -3.31
CA CYS A 68 2.83 -0.26 -2.52
C CYS A 68 2.72 1.08 -3.26
N THR A 69 3.05 1.12 -4.56
CA THR A 69 3.00 2.34 -5.38
C THR A 69 1.54 2.76 -5.58
N CYS A 70 1.22 4.00 -5.22
CA CYS A 70 -0.14 4.54 -5.26
C CYS A 70 -0.19 5.96 -5.81
N VAL A 71 -1.33 6.66 -5.66
CA VAL A 71 -1.47 8.04 -6.14
C VAL A 71 -0.39 8.93 -5.52
N GLY A 72 0.30 9.69 -6.37
CA GLY A 72 1.47 10.49 -6.03
C GLY A 72 2.82 9.84 -6.35
N LEU A 73 2.82 8.53 -6.65
CA LEU A 73 4.01 7.73 -6.97
C LEU A 73 4.01 7.17 -8.42
N ALA A 74 3.05 7.58 -9.24
CA ALA A 74 2.88 7.16 -10.64
C ALA A 74 2.75 5.63 -10.83
N PRO A 75 1.67 5.00 -10.30
CA PRO A 75 1.46 3.56 -10.44
C PRO A 75 1.31 3.16 -11.92
N GLN A 76 1.81 1.97 -12.27
CA GLN A 76 1.84 1.47 -13.66
C GLN A 76 1.31 0.02 -13.75
N PRO A 77 0.01 -0.22 -13.50
CA PRO A 77 -0.54 -1.56 -13.35
C PRO A 77 -0.39 -2.42 -14.62
N THR A 78 -0.47 -1.83 -15.81
CA THR A 78 -0.25 -2.58 -17.07
C THR A 78 1.18 -3.12 -17.18
N ALA A 79 2.18 -2.36 -16.73
CA ALA A 79 3.57 -2.81 -16.74
C ALA A 79 3.82 -3.89 -15.68
N LEU A 80 3.25 -3.76 -14.49
CA LEU A 80 3.28 -4.79 -13.46
C LEU A 80 2.62 -6.09 -13.96
N LYS A 81 1.47 -6.00 -14.66
CA LYS A 81 0.81 -7.16 -15.29
C LYS A 81 1.71 -7.88 -16.27
N LYS A 82 2.46 -7.15 -17.09
CA LYS A 82 3.45 -7.70 -18.01
C LYS A 82 4.57 -8.44 -17.26
N ILE A 83 5.13 -7.85 -16.21
CA ILE A 83 6.16 -8.50 -15.37
C ILE A 83 5.62 -9.80 -14.76
N ALA A 84 4.43 -9.77 -14.17
CA ALA A 84 3.81 -10.97 -13.61
C ALA A 84 3.60 -12.08 -14.66
N GLN A 85 3.14 -11.73 -15.86
CA GLN A 85 2.95 -12.69 -16.96
C GLN A 85 4.27 -13.31 -17.44
N GLU A 86 5.34 -12.51 -17.53
CA GLU A 86 6.64 -12.96 -18.03
C GLU A 86 7.44 -13.79 -17.02
N THR A 87 7.21 -13.57 -15.73
CA THR A 87 7.98 -14.19 -14.64
C THR A 87 7.22 -15.31 -13.95
N GLY A 88 5.90 -15.22 -13.88
CA GLY A 88 5.05 -16.09 -13.07
C GLY A 88 5.01 -15.72 -11.59
N ILE A 89 5.58 -14.58 -11.18
CA ILE A 89 5.49 -14.09 -9.80
C ILE A 89 4.08 -13.54 -9.52
N ASN A 90 3.57 -13.75 -8.31
CA ASN A 90 2.36 -13.07 -7.88
C ASN A 90 2.71 -11.61 -7.55
N ILE A 91 1.95 -10.67 -8.09
CA ILE A 91 2.07 -9.25 -7.75
C ILE A 91 0.73 -8.78 -7.20
N ILE A 92 0.71 -8.26 -5.98
CA ILE A 92 -0.43 -7.56 -5.40
C ILE A 92 -0.15 -6.07 -5.55
N THR A 93 -1.01 -5.35 -6.29
CA THR A 93 -0.87 -3.90 -6.45
C THR A 93 -1.76 -3.16 -5.45
N SER A 94 -1.46 -1.87 -5.22
CA SER A 94 -2.14 -1.05 -4.24
C SER A 94 -2.87 0.13 -4.89
N THR A 95 -3.94 0.59 -4.24
CA THR A 95 -4.51 1.93 -4.45
C THR A 95 -4.47 2.71 -3.15
N GLY A 96 -4.37 4.03 -3.21
CA GLY A 96 -4.19 4.86 -2.04
C GLY A 96 -3.62 6.23 -2.38
N PHE A 97 -3.27 6.99 -1.36
CA PHE A 97 -2.70 8.32 -1.49
C PHE A 97 -1.44 8.42 -0.63
N TYR A 98 -0.31 8.76 -1.26
CA TYR A 98 0.98 8.80 -0.58
C TYR A 98 1.14 10.02 0.34
N ARG A 99 2.13 10.86 0.07
CA ARG A 99 2.46 12.05 0.83
C ARG A 99 1.68 13.27 0.36
N LYS A 100 1.40 14.18 1.29
CA LYS A 100 0.61 15.38 1.01
C LYS A 100 1.19 16.29 -0.06
N ILE A 101 2.51 16.31 -0.20
CA ILE A 101 3.20 17.11 -1.22
C ILE A 101 2.97 16.64 -2.66
N VAL A 102 2.45 15.42 -2.85
CA VAL A 102 2.11 14.84 -4.15
C VAL A 102 0.63 14.48 -4.27
N TYR A 103 -0.22 15.01 -3.37
CA TYR A 103 -1.65 14.86 -3.52
C TYR A 103 -2.15 15.61 -4.76
N PRO A 104 -2.98 14.96 -5.60
CA PRO A 104 -3.69 15.67 -6.64
C PRO A 104 -4.62 16.73 -6.07
N ASP A 105 -4.89 17.79 -6.83
CA ASP A 105 -5.71 18.93 -6.41
C ASP A 105 -7.08 18.52 -5.85
N TYR A 106 -7.68 17.45 -6.38
CA TYR A 106 -8.99 16.96 -5.93
C TYR A 106 -8.99 16.49 -4.46
N VAL A 107 -7.82 16.12 -3.90
CA VAL A 107 -7.75 15.76 -2.48
C VAL A 107 -8.12 16.95 -1.62
N SER A 108 -7.80 18.18 -2.02
CA SER A 108 -8.19 19.38 -1.25
C SER A 108 -9.70 19.67 -1.27
N THR A 109 -10.42 19.24 -2.32
CA THR A 109 -11.82 19.63 -2.54
C THR A 109 -12.83 18.55 -2.19
N LEU A 110 -12.46 17.28 -2.32
CA LEU A 110 -13.34 16.15 -1.99
C LEU A 110 -13.43 15.94 -0.47
N SER A 111 -14.49 15.29 0.00
CA SER A 111 -14.64 14.80 1.38
C SER A 111 -13.95 13.44 1.57
N ALA A 112 -13.82 12.97 2.83
CA ALA A 112 -13.28 11.64 3.12
C ALA A 112 -14.10 10.53 2.45
N GLU A 113 -15.42 10.67 2.45
CA GLU A 113 -16.36 9.71 1.86
C GLU A 113 -16.23 9.69 0.33
N GLN A 114 -16.01 10.84 -0.30
CA GLN A 114 -15.79 10.92 -1.75
C GLN A 114 -14.42 10.36 -2.16
N LEU A 115 -13.38 10.51 -1.33
CA LEU A 115 -12.10 9.85 -1.53
C LEU A 115 -12.22 8.33 -1.30
N ALA A 116 -12.98 7.90 -0.29
CA ALA A 116 -13.25 6.49 -0.05
C ALA A 116 -13.98 5.84 -1.23
N GLU A 117 -14.98 6.51 -1.81
CA GLU A 117 -15.69 6.01 -3.00
C GLU A 117 -14.75 5.82 -4.19
N ARG A 118 -13.71 6.65 -4.34
CA ARG A 118 -12.67 6.44 -5.36
C ARG A 118 -11.89 5.15 -5.11
N LEU A 119 -11.40 4.94 -3.89
CA LEU A 119 -10.67 3.73 -3.52
C LEU A 119 -11.55 2.47 -3.68
N ILE A 120 -12.81 2.54 -3.26
CA ILE A 120 -13.79 1.46 -3.40
C ILE A 120 -14.05 1.17 -4.88
N LYS A 121 -14.17 2.21 -5.70
CA LYS A 121 -14.32 2.07 -7.16
C LYS A 121 -13.10 1.37 -7.77
N ASP A 122 -11.88 1.74 -7.39
CA ASP A 122 -10.67 1.05 -7.85
C ASP A 122 -10.70 -0.45 -7.49
N CYS A 123 -11.14 -0.77 -6.27
CA CYS A 123 -11.28 -2.16 -5.80
C CYS A 123 -12.35 -2.96 -6.55
N ARG A 124 -13.40 -2.29 -7.06
CA ARG A 124 -14.54 -2.95 -7.72
C ARG A 124 -14.35 -3.04 -9.24
N ASP A 125 -13.92 -1.95 -9.85
CA ASP A 125 -13.94 -1.75 -11.31
C ASP A 125 -12.52 -1.77 -11.92
N GLY A 126 -11.50 -1.56 -11.11
CA GLY A 126 -10.11 -1.35 -11.53
C GLY A 126 -9.71 0.13 -11.60
N PHE A 127 -8.42 0.40 -11.77
CA PHE A 127 -7.85 1.76 -11.78
C PHE A 127 -6.95 2.01 -13.00
N ASP A 128 -6.59 3.29 -13.21
CA ASP A 128 -5.72 3.74 -14.31
C ASP A 128 -6.21 3.33 -15.71
N ASP A 129 -7.52 3.43 -15.93
CA ASP A 129 -8.21 3.01 -17.17
C ASP A 129 -8.01 1.52 -17.54
N THR A 130 -7.77 0.67 -16.53
CA THR A 130 -7.66 -0.79 -16.67
C THR A 130 -8.75 -1.54 -15.88
N ASP A 131 -8.82 -2.85 -16.08
CA ASP A 131 -9.63 -3.78 -15.27
C ASP A 131 -8.87 -4.36 -14.07
N ILE A 132 -7.67 -3.83 -13.80
CA ILE A 132 -6.78 -4.33 -12.74
C ILE A 132 -7.24 -3.76 -11.41
N ARG A 133 -7.54 -4.65 -10.46
CA ARG A 133 -8.01 -4.31 -9.12
C ARG A 133 -6.87 -4.48 -8.11
N PRO A 134 -6.73 -3.55 -7.15
CA PRO A 134 -5.74 -3.67 -6.08
C PRO A 134 -6.12 -4.77 -5.07
N GLY A 135 -5.12 -5.30 -4.39
CA GLY A 135 -5.30 -6.20 -3.24
C GLY A 135 -4.86 -5.59 -1.91
N MET A 136 -4.45 -4.31 -1.92
CA MET A 136 -3.99 -3.55 -0.76
C MET A 136 -4.45 -2.09 -0.88
N LEU A 137 -4.79 -1.47 0.25
CA LEU A 137 -5.01 -0.04 0.36
C LEU A 137 -3.74 0.60 0.91
N GLY A 138 -3.02 1.40 0.13
CA GLY A 138 -1.79 2.04 0.58
C GLY A 138 -0.83 2.39 -0.55
N GLU A 139 0.35 2.93 -0.25
CA GLU A 139 0.77 3.30 1.12
C GLU A 139 0.27 4.71 1.54
N PHE A 140 -0.38 4.82 2.70
CA PHE A 140 -0.87 6.10 3.22
C PHE A 140 0.15 6.77 4.14
N ALA A 141 0.68 7.94 3.76
CA ALA A 141 1.76 8.59 4.51
C ALA A 141 1.27 9.67 5.47
N SER A 142 1.91 9.75 6.64
CA SER A 142 1.75 10.87 7.57
C SER A 142 3.05 11.20 8.28
N HIS A 143 3.17 12.45 8.76
CA HIS A 143 4.32 12.97 9.49
C HIS A 143 5.62 13.20 8.69
N ASP A 144 5.75 12.66 7.47
CA ASP A 144 6.90 12.90 6.57
C ASP A 144 7.08 14.38 6.21
N ASP A 145 5.97 15.09 6.13
CA ASP A 145 5.88 16.49 5.73
C ASP A 145 5.49 17.42 6.90
N GLY A 146 5.84 17.00 8.12
CA GLY A 146 5.39 17.61 9.37
C GLY A 146 4.02 17.10 9.84
N PRO A 147 3.43 17.71 10.87
CA PRO A 147 2.18 17.25 11.45
C PRO A 147 1.06 17.05 10.41
N PRO A 148 0.20 16.02 10.58
CA PRO A 148 -0.98 15.82 9.74
C PRO A 148 -1.86 17.06 9.72
N ASP A 149 -2.24 17.50 8.51
CA ASP A 149 -3.26 18.53 8.31
C ASP A 149 -4.60 17.90 7.94
N GLU A 150 -5.60 18.73 7.67
CA GLU A 150 -6.95 18.30 7.32
C GLU A 150 -6.99 17.36 6.10
N ASN A 151 -6.06 17.48 5.15
CA ASN A 151 -6.02 16.62 3.97
C ASN A 151 -5.43 15.25 4.31
N VAL A 152 -4.40 15.20 5.15
CA VAL A 152 -3.86 13.93 5.65
C VAL A 152 -4.91 13.21 6.51
N GLU A 153 -5.59 13.93 7.41
CA GLU A 153 -6.69 13.37 8.21
C GLU A 153 -7.77 12.78 7.31
N LYS A 154 -8.23 13.54 6.32
CA LYS A 154 -9.25 13.13 5.37
C LYS A 154 -8.86 11.87 4.57
N VAL A 155 -7.60 11.78 4.15
CA VAL A 155 -7.07 10.61 3.43
C VAL A 155 -7.05 9.36 4.32
N PHE A 156 -6.65 9.48 5.60
CA PHE A 156 -6.67 8.35 6.53
C PHE A 156 -8.10 7.91 6.88
N ARG A 157 -9.04 8.85 7.01
CA ARG A 157 -10.47 8.53 7.15
C ARG A 157 -10.98 7.78 5.92
N ALA A 158 -10.62 8.22 4.72
CA ALA A 158 -10.97 7.54 3.48
C ALA A 158 -10.41 6.11 3.40
N ALA A 159 -9.17 5.89 3.85
CA ALA A 159 -8.55 4.58 3.92
C ALA A 159 -9.33 3.61 4.83
N ALA A 160 -9.71 4.06 6.02
CA ALA A 160 -10.50 3.25 6.95
C ALA A 160 -11.90 2.92 6.39
N LEU A 161 -12.59 3.90 5.79
CA LEU A 161 -13.89 3.68 5.17
C LEU A 161 -13.81 2.68 4.00
N ALA A 162 -12.78 2.80 3.16
CA ALA A 162 -12.54 1.86 2.06
C ALA A 162 -12.23 0.44 2.58
N HIS A 163 -11.44 0.33 3.65
CA HIS A 163 -11.18 -0.93 4.33
C HIS A 163 -12.46 -1.57 4.86
N CYS A 164 -13.31 -0.81 5.55
CA CYS A 164 -14.59 -1.29 6.07
C CYS A 164 -15.53 -1.78 4.95
N ALA A 165 -15.50 -1.14 3.78
CA ALA A 165 -16.35 -1.49 2.65
C ALA A 165 -15.82 -2.69 1.83
N THR A 166 -14.50 -2.86 1.73
CA THR A 166 -13.86 -3.83 0.83
C THR A 166 -13.23 -5.02 1.54
N GLY A 167 -12.90 -4.88 2.81
CA GLY A 167 -12.16 -5.86 3.60
C GLY A 167 -10.66 -5.95 3.28
N LEU A 168 -10.15 -5.14 2.34
CA LEU A 168 -8.74 -5.11 1.95
C LEU A 168 -7.86 -4.58 3.07
N PRO A 169 -6.65 -5.13 3.27
CA PRO A 169 -5.70 -4.63 4.26
C PRO A 169 -5.21 -3.20 3.95
N ILE A 170 -4.75 -2.50 4.97
CA ILE A 170 -4.19 -1.15 4.86
C ILE A 170 -2.67 -1.22 5.10
N ALA A 171 -1.90 -0.67 4.18
CA ALA A 171 -0.49 -0.32 4.37
C ALA A 171 -0.36 1.20 4.57
N THR A 172 0.31 1.60 5.63
CA THR A 172 0.63 3.01 5.91
C THR A 172 2.12 3.26 5.75
N HIS A 173 2.52 4.52 5.74
CA HIS A 173 3.89 4.99 5.70
C HIS A 173 4.13 5.94 6.86
N CYS A 174 5.25 5.75 7.55
CA CYS A 174 5.79 6.74 8.49
C CYS A 174 7.32 6.65 8.45
N TRP A 175 8.00 7.61 9.04
CA TRP A 175 9.45 7.49 9.25
C TRP A 175 9.73 6.92 10.63
N VAL A 176 10.32 5.72 10.71
CA VAL A 176 10.80 5.07 11.95
C VAL A 176 9.76 5.02 13.08
N GLY A 177 8.48 4.82 12.73
CA GLY A 177 7.38 4.69 13.68
C GLY A 177 6.81 6.03 14.18
N VAL A 178 7.34 7.16 13.74
CA VAL A 178 6.87 8.50 14.13
C VAL A 178 5.42 8.71 13.67
N GLY A 179 4.54 9.04 14.63
CA GLY A 179 3.12 9.29 14.35
C GLY A 179 2.27 8.03 14.19
N SER A 180 2.82 6.85 14.46
CA SER A 180 2.09 5.58 14.43
C SER A 180 0.89 5.55 15.37
N ASP A 181 0.98 6.20 16.53
CA ASP A 181 -0.12 6.37 17.49
C ASP A 181 -1.30 7.14 16.89
N TRP A 182 -1.01 8.24 16.18
CA TRP A 182 -2.01 9.02 15.45
C TRP A 182 -2.66 8.20 14.34
N GLN A 183 -1.87 7.46 13.55
CA GLN A 183 -2.37 6.59 12.49
C GLN A 183 -3.30 5.49 13.05
N ILE A 184 -2.89 4.84 14.14
CA ILE A 184 -3.68 3.80 14.82
C ILE A 184 -4.99 4.39 15.35
N ASP A 185 -4.93 5.54 16.02
CA ASP A 185 -6.10 6.18 16.64
C ASP A 185 -7.14 6.58 15.58
N ILE A 186 -6.73 7.22 14.48
CA ILE A 186 -7.67 7.63 13.43
C ILE A 186 -8.28 6.43 12.70
N LEU A 187 -7.47 5.43 12.32
CA LEU A 187 -7.97 4.23 11.64
C LEU A 187 -8.95 3.46 12.53
N LYS A 188 -8.64 3.34 13.82
CA LYS A 188 -9.52 2.68 14.79
C LYS A 188 -10.82 3.43 15.01
N ARG A 189 -10.79 4.77 15.10
CA ARG A 189 -12.00 5.59 15.29
C ARG A 189 -12.97 5.48 14.12
N GLU A 190 -12.43 5.33 12.91
CA GLU A 190 -13.21 5.15 11.67
C GLU A 190 -13.60 3.68 11.41
N GLY A 191 -13.26 2.77 12.34
CA GLY A 191 -13.74 1.40 12.35
C GLY A 191 -12.86 0.38 11.63
N ALA A 192 -11.64 0.75 11.23
CA ALA A 192 -10.73 -0.20 10.60
C ALA A 192 -10.34 -1.34 11.55
N ASP A 193 -10.27 -2.57 11.03
CA ASP A 193 -9.73 -3.71 11.75
C ASP A 193 -8.21 -3.62 11.80
N LEU A 194 -7.67 -3.22 12.96
CA LEU A 194 -6.23 -3.04 13.15
C LEU A 194 -5.43 -4.31 12.87
N SER A 195 -6.01 -5.51 13.00
CA SER A 195 -5.31 -6.76 12.66
C SER A 195 -4.94 -6.88 11.17
N LYS A 196 -5.56 -6.04 10.32
CA LYS A 196 -5.31 -5.91 8.88
C LYS A 196 -4.58 -4.62 8.50
N VAL A 197 -4.01 -3.90 9.48
CA VAL A 197 -3.23 -2.69 9.26
C VAL A 197 -1.74 -2.99 9.44
N ILE A 198 -0.91 -2.46 8.51
CA ILE A 198 0.55 -2.49 8.58
C ILE A 198 1.05 -1.05 8.77
N ILE A 199 1.82 -0.81 9.83
CA ILE A 199 2.52 0.45 10.08
C ILE A 199 3.87 0.44 9.37
N GLY A 200 3.95 1.05 8.19
CA GLY A 200 5.15 0.98 7.32
C GLY A 200 6.37 1.70 7.88
N HIS A 201 7.54 1.14 7.63
CA HIS A 201 8.86 1.57 8.12
C HIS A 201 8.96 1.81 9.64
N ALA A 202 8.05 1.23 10.44
CA ALA A 202 8.07 1.38 11.89
C ALA A 202 9.35 0.79 12.51
N ALA A 203 9.92 -0.25 11.90
CA ALA A 203 11.17 -0.88 12.35
C ALA A 203 12.40 -0.47 11.52
N ALA A 204 12.27 0.48 10.59
CA ALA A 204 13.36 0.84 9.69
C ALA A 204 14.51 1.55 10.42
N SER A 205 15.77 1.19 10.10
CA SER A 205 17.05 1.82 10.52
C SER A 205 17.36 1.95 12.02
N ARG A 206 16.39 2.34 12.87
CA ARG A 206 16.53 2.63 14.31
C ARG A 206 15.22 2.33 15.04
N PRO A 207 14.88 1.05 15.26
CA PRO A 207 13.60 0.69 15.88
C PRO A 207 13.52 1.15 17.35
N ASP A 208 12.45 1.85 17.70
CA ASP A 208 12.09 2.09 19.10
C ASP A 208 11.18 0.96 19.60
N ILE A 209 11.70 0.13 20.50
CA ILE A 209 10.98 -1.03 21.05
C ILE A 209 9.67 -0.63 21.73
N ALA A 210 9.58 0.55 22.34
CA ALA A 210 8.34 0.98 22.99
C ALA A 210 7.24 1.27 21.95
N ILE A 211 7.61 1.89 20.83
CA ILE A 211 6.70 2.13 19.69
C ILE A 211 6.31 0.80 19.03
N LEU A 212 7.26 -0.08 18.78
CA LEU A 212 6.96 -1.39 18.18
C LEU A 212 6.01 -2.21 19.05
N ARG A 213 6.20 -2.18 20.37
CA ARG A 213 5.29 -2.85 21.30
C ARG A 213 3.90 -2.22 21.31
N SER A 214 3.79 -0.89 21.27
CA SER A 214 2.46 -0.24 21.25
C SER A 214 1.67 -0.57 19.97
N ILE A 215 2.35 -0.70 18.83
CA ILE A 215 1.75 -1.16 17.56
C ILE A 215 1.21 -2.59 17.71
N LEU A 216 2.01 -3.51 18.26
CA LEU A 216 1.57 -4.90 18.45
C LEU A 216 0.45 -5.03 19.50
N ASP A 217 0.52 -4.25 20.59
CA ASP A 217 -0.45 -4.30 21.68
C ASP A 217 -1.86 -3.85 21.23
N CYS A 218 -1.97 -3.04 20.16
CA CYS A 218 -3.26 -2.65 19.58
C CYS A 218 -3.75 -3.60 18.49
N GLY A 219 -2.95 -4.60 18.11
CA GLY A 219 -3.24 -5.61 17.10
C GLY A 219 -2.73 -5.30 15.70
N ALA A 220 -2.10 -4.14 15.48
CA ALA A 220 -1.52 -3.80 14.18
C ALA A 220 -0.20 -4.51 13.90
N ASN A 221 0.16 -4.59 12.64
CA ASN A 221 1.40 -5.21 12.17
C ASN A 221 2.50 -4.16 11.98
N ILE A 222 3.75 -4.59 12.17
CA ILE A 222 4.94 -3.75 11.97
C ILE A 222 5.45 -3.96 10.54
N GLY A 223 5.53 -2.89 9.76
CA GLY A 223 6.29 -2.84 8.51
C GLY A 223 7.77 -2.57 8.81
N VAL A 224 8.64 -3.35 8.17
CA VAL A 224 10.10 -3.27 8.33
C VAL A 224 10.73 -2.57 7.14
#